data_AF-A0A936VBZ8-F1
#
_entry.id   AF-A0A936VBZ8-F1
#
_cell.length_a   1.000
_cell.length_b   1.000
_cell.length_c   1.000
_cell.angle_alpha   90.00
_cell.angle_beta   90.00
_cell.angle_gamma   90.00
#
_symmetry.space_group_name_H-M   'P 1'
#
loop_
_entity.id
_entity.type
_entity.pdbx_description
1 polymer ?
#
loop_
_entity_poly.entity_id
_entity_poly.type
_entity_poly.pdbx_seq_one_letter_code
_entity_poly.pdbx_strand_id
1 'polypeptide(L)'
;MLFKLWNVKSTFPYLVPDGFSSSILFSSPFLLLALRFGSRDRWLKYASWAAVIILTFLLWIHGNSGGWQFGYRYAMILLPWLFLIMLESMPKRVSPGEWVLFVTSFVMNIYATWLFHWTDYLKP
;
A
#
# COMPACT_ATOMS: atom_id res chain seq x y z
N MET A 1 9.50 4.55 -5.44
CA MET A 1 8.50 3.56 -4.98
C MET A 1 7.85 3.94 -3.66
N LEU A 2 8.59 4.00 -2.55
CA LEU A 2 8.01 4.13 -1.20
C LEU A 2 7.34 5.47 -0.89
N PHE A 3 7.80 6.58 -1.49
CA PHE A 3 7.28 7.92 -1.22
C PHE A 3 6.75 8.65 -2.46
N LYS A 4 6.52 7.93 -3.56
CA LYS A 4 5.97 8.54 -4.78
C LYS A 4 4.48 8.80 -4.59
N LEU A 5 4.12 10.06 -4.41
CA LEU A 5 2.75 10.54 -4.27
C LEU A 5 2.02 10.56 -5.63
N TRP A 6 0.72 10.81 -5.59
CA TRP A 6 -0.08 11.07 -6.79
C TRP A 6 0.15 12.49 -7.30
N ASN A 7 -0.05 12.68 -8.60
CA ASN A 7 0.08 13.97 -9.24
C ASN A 7 -1.15 14.84 -8.94
N VAL A 8 -0.91 16.12 -8.63
CA VAL A 8 -1.97 17.12 -8.46
C VAL A 8 -2.10 17.93 -9.75
N LYS A 9 -3.32 18.16 -10.19
CA LYS A 9 -3.64 18.97 -11.38
C LYS A 9 -4.73 20.00 -11.07
N SER A 10 -4.79 21.06 -11.88
CA SER A 10 -5.71 22.20 -11.68
C SER A 10 -7.15 21.93 -12.13
N THR A 11 -7.40 20.84 -12.87
CA THR A 11 -8.72 20.47 -13.38
C THR A 11 -9.19 19.14 -12.81
N PHE A 12 -10.50 18.91 -12.77
CA PHE A 12 -11.06 17.63 -12.31
C PHE A 12 -10.45 16.44 -13.09
N PRO A 13 -10.03 15.33 -12.43
CA PRO A 13 -10.34 15.00 -11.05
C PRO A 13 -9.26 15.36 -10.00
N TYR A 14 -8.41 16.36 -10.29
CA TYR A 14 -7.43 16.99 -9.37
C TYR A 14 -6.29 16.11 -8.85
N LEU A 15 -6.54 14.83 -8.55
CA LEU A 15 -5.56 13.87 -8.05
C LEU A 15 -5.50 12.67 -9.00
N VAL A 16 -4.32 12.40 -9.55
CA VAL A 16 -4.14 11.32 -10.54
C VAL A 16 -2.91 10.50 -10.17
N PRO A 17 -3.04 9.17 -9.96
CA PRO A 17 -1.89 8.31 -9.78
C PRO A 17 -1.03 8.28 -11.04
N ASP A 18 0.27 8.13 -10.85
CA ASP A 18 1.19 7.89 -11.95
C ASP A 18 1.00 6.46 -12.49
N GLY A 19 0.82 6.33 -13.81
CA GLY A 19 0.57 5.05 -14.48
C GLY A 19 1.78 4.11 -14.53
N PHE A 20 2.96 4.54 -14.09
CA PHE A 20 4.15 3.69 -14.05
C PHE A 20 4.39 3.13 -12.64
N SER A 21 4.29 3.99 -11.62
CA SER A 21 4.33 3.57 -10.21
C SER A 21 3.89 4.68 -9.27
N SER A 22 3.15 4.32 -8.22
CA SER A 22 2.94 5.15 -7.03
C SER A 22 3.14 4.32 -5.75
N SER A 23 3.32 4.99 -4.61
CA SER A 23 3.51 4.32 -3.33
C SER A 23 2.24 3.60 -2.88
N ILE A 24 2.38 2.31 -2.56
CA ILE A 24 1.30 1.53 -1.93
C ILE A 24 0.91 2.09 -0.56
N LEU A 25 1.81 2.77 0.16
CA LEU A 25 1.51 3.37 1.46
C LEU A 25 0.60 4.59 1.31
N PHE A 26 0.65 5.29 0.17
CA PHE A 26 -0.25 6.40 -0.12
C PHE A 26 -1.65 5.91 -0.50
N SER A 27 -1.72 4.86 -1.33
CA SER A 27 -3.01 4.25 -1.73
C SER A 27 -3.65 3.43 -0.60
N SER A 28 -2.84 2.88 0.31
CA SER A 28 -3.28 1.98 1.39
C SER A 28 -2.60 2.34 2.73
N PRO A 29 -2.88 3.52 3.30
CA PRO A 29 -2.27 3.98 4.55
C PRO A 29 -2.56 3.07 5.77
N PHE A 30 -3.56 2.19 5.72
CA PHE A 30 -3.76 1.17 6.75
C PHE A 30 -2.52 0.27 6.95
N LEU A 31 -1.66 0.12 5.94
CA LEU A 31 -0.43 -0.66 6.02
C LEU A 31 0.56 -0.10 7.06
N LEU A 32 0.44 1.18 7.44
CA LEU A 32 1.21 1.77 8.52
C LEU A 32 0.94 1.09 9.87
N LEU A 33 -0.21 0.43 10.03
CA LEU A 33 -0.53 -0.34 11.23
C LEU A 33 0.37 -1.58 11.41
N ALA A 34 1.12 -2.00 10.38
CA ALA A 34 2.14 -3.02 10.53
C ALA A 34 3.27 -2.60 11.51
N LEU A 35 3.48 -1.29 11.69
CA LEU A 35 4.46 -0.74 12.63
C LEU A 35 3.97 -0.73 14.09
N ARG A 36 2.74 -1.19 14.36
CA ARG A 36 2.19 -1.20 15.72
C ARG A 36 3.02 -2.11 16.63
N PHE A 37 3.23 -1.66 17.86
CA PHE A 37 3.86 -2.45 18.91
C PHE A 37 2.95 -3.58 19.42
N GLY A 38 3.57 -4.59 20.04
CA GLY A 38 2.89 -5.79 20.54
C GLY A 38 2.89 -6.93 19.53
N SER A 39 2.76 -8.15 20.03
CA SER A 39 2.66 -9.39 19.26
C SER A 39 2.01 -10.45 20.12
N ARG A 40 1.15 -11.30 19.56
CA ARG A 40 0.67 -12.50 20.25
C ARG A 40 1.78 -13.58 20.24
N ASP A 41 2.39 -13.79 19.09
CA ASP A 41 3.60 -14.57 18.86
C ASP A 41 4.68 -13.65 18.28
N ARG A 42 5.76 -13.43 19.04
CA ARG A 42 6.86 -12.55 18.61
C ARG A 42 7.69 -13.17 17.50
N TRP A 43 7.84 -14.50 17.48
CA TRP A 43 8.64 -15.18 16.48
C TRP A 43 7.98 -15.11 15.11
N LEU A 44 6.67 -15.33 15.04
CA LEU A 44 5.91 -15.18 13.79
C LEU A 44 6.01 -13.75 13.24
N LYS A 45 5.87 -12.74 14.11
CA LYS A 45 6.00 -11.33 13.71
C LYS A 45 7.41 -10.99 13.22
N TYR A 46 8.45 -11.44 13.90
CA TYR A 46 9.83 -11.20 13.46
C TYR A 46 10.19 -11.95 12.18
N ALA A 47 9.74 -13.20 12.03
CA ALA A 47 9.91 -13.96 10.79
C ALA A 47 9.20 -13.27 9.60
N SER A 48 7.99 -12.75 9.84
CA SER A 48 7.25 -11.99 8.83
C SER A 48 7.96 -10.67 8.46
N TRP A 49 8.51 -9.95 9.45
CA TRP A 49 9.33 -8.77 9.18
C TRP A 49 10.61 -9.10 8.40
N ALA A 50 11.28 -10.20 8.73
CA ALA A 50 12.44 -10.67 7.99
C ALA A 50 12.07 -10.96 6.52
N ALA A 51 10.94 -11.63 6.28
CA ALA A 51 10.42 -11.85 4.93
C ALA A 51 10.15 -10.53 4.19
N VAL A 52 9.49 -9.56 4.83
CA VAL A 52 9.26 -8.23 4.24
C VAL A 52 10.57 -7.54 3.86
N ILE A 53 11.57 -7.55 4.75
CA ILE A 53 12.87 -6.91 4.51
C ILE A 53 13.60 -7.59 3.34
N ILE A 54 13.70 -8.91 3.35
CA ILE A 54 14.36 -9.69 2.30
C ILE A 54 13.68 -9.45 0.94
N LEU A 55 12.36 -9.57 0.88
CA LEU A 55 11.60 -9.37 -0.35
C LEU A 55 11.70 -7.92 -0.85
N THR A 56 11.65 -6.94 0.05
CA THR A 56 11.83 -5.52 -0.31
C THR A 56 13.22 -5.29 -0.91
N PHE A 57 14.26 -5.87 -0.32
CA PHE A 57 15.62 -5.79 -0.85
C PHE A 57 15.73 -6.41 -2.25
N LEU A 58 15.13 -7.58 -2.48
CA LEU A 58 15.08 -8.21 -3.81
C LEU A 58 14.32 -7.35 -4.83
N LEU A 59 13.22 -6.71 -4.43
CA LEU A 59 12.48 -5.78 -5.29
C LEU A 59 13.30 -4.54 -5.66
N TRP A 60 14.12 -4.04 -4.73
CA TRP A 60 15.03 -2.93 -5.02
C TRP A 60 16.15 -3.33 -5.99
N ILE A 61 16.71 -4.53 -5.86
CA ILE A 61 17.69 -5.06 -6.82
C ILE A 61 17.05 -5.23 -8.21
N HIS A 62 15.80 -5.70 -8.26
CA HIS A 62 15.08 -5.84 -9.52
C HIS A 62 14.92 -4.50 -10.26
N GLY A 63 14.79 -3.39 -9.52
CA GLY A 63 14.91 -2.03 -10.05
C GLY A 63 13.84 -1.62 -11.06
N ASN A 64 12.84 -2.46 -11.31
CA ASN A 64 11.82 -2.27 -12.33
C ASN A 64 10.43 -2.23 -11.69
N SER A 65 9.58 -1.30 -12.13
CA SER A 65 8.17 -1.25 -11.75
C SER A 65 7.28 -2.10 -12.64
N GLY A 66 7.77 -2.56 -13.79
CA GLY A 66 6.98 -3.29 -14.78
C GLY A 66 6.32 -2.34 -15.78
N GLY A 67 5.22 -2.80 -16.37
CA GLY A 67 4.45 -2.03 -17.35
C GLY A 67 3.49 -1.02 -16.70
N TRP A 68 2.59 -0.48 -17.54
CA TRP A 68 1.56 0.47 -17.10
C TRP A 68 0.59 -0.17 -16.09
N GLN A 69 0.51 0.39 -14.89
CA GLN A 69 -0.26 -0.17 -13.77
C GLN A 69 -0.54 0.86 -12.68
N PHE A 70 -1.56 0.58 -11.86
CA PHE A 70 -1.82 1.32 -10.64
C PHE A 70 -0.94 0.83 -9.48
N GLY A 71 -0.28 1.75 -8.78
CA GLY A 71 0.60 1.43 -7.65
C GLY A 71 1.87 0.69 -8.08
N TYR A 72 2.47 -0.05 -7.17
CA TYR A 72 3.60 -0.93 -7.49
C TYR A 72 3.19 -2.38 -7.32
N ARG A 73 2.86 -3.03 -8.44
CA ARG A 73 2.30 -4.40 -8.46
C ARG A 73 3.19 -5.42 -7.78
N TYR A 74 4.51 -5.31 -7.90
CA TYR A 74 5.39 -6.31 -7.28
C TYR A 74 5.38 -6.23 -5.75
N ALA A 75 4.94 -5.12 -5.14
CA ALA A 75 4.78 -5.03 -3.69
C ALA A 75 3.62 -5.88 -3.16
N MET A 76 2.76 -6.42 -4.03
CA MET A 76 1.70 -7.35 -3.64
C MET A 76 2.26 -8.59 -2.94
N ILE A 77 3.51 -9.00 -3.25
CA ILE A 77 4.19 -10.12 -2.57
C ILE A 77 4.46 -9.84 -1.08
N LEU A 78 4.48 -8.57 -0.67
CA LEU A 78 4.70 -8.16 0.72
C LEU A 78 3.41 -8.25 1.55
N LEU A 79 2.23 -8.18 0.91
CA LEU A 79 0.94 -8.05 1.60
C LEU A 79 0.63 -9.22 2.55
N PRO A 80 0.83 -10.50 2.18
CA PRO A 80 0.57 -11.61 3.11
C PRO A 80 1.34 -11.46 4.42
N TRP A 81 2.62 -11.07 4.34
CA TRP A 81 3.48 -10.88 5.50
C TRP A 81 3.09 -9.65 6.33
N LEU A 82 2.72 -8.54 5.65
CA LEU A 82 2.20 -7.35 6.33
C LEU A 82 0.89 -7.63 7.07
N PHE A 83 0.00 -8.44 6.48
CA PHE A 83 -1.24 -8.86 7.15
C PHE A 83 -0.98 -9.75 8.37
N LEU A 84 -0.02 -10.68 8.30
CA LEU A 84 0.40 -11.45 9.47
C LEU A 84 0.93 -10.54 10.59
N ILE A 85 1.80 -9.58 10.26
CA ILE A 85 2.32 -8.60 11.24
C ILE A 85 1.19 -7.80 11.91
N MET A 86 0.22 -7.35 11.10
CA MET A 86 -0.94 -6.59 11.59
C MET A 86 -1.86 -7.44 12.47
N LEU A 87 -2.08 -8.71 12.09
CA LEU A 87 -2.90 -9.65 12.85
C LEU A 87 -2.28 -9.95 14.22
N GLU A 88 -0.96 -10.15 14.24
CA GLU A 88 -0.20 -10.38 15.48
C GLU A 88 -0.25 -9.22 16.46
N SER A 89 -0.43 -8.00 15.94
CA SER A 89 -0.55 -6.77 16.74
C SER A 89 -1.98 -6.22 16.78
N MET A 90 -2.99 -7.04 16.50
CA MET A 90 -4.38 -6.59 16.46
C MET A 90 -4.88 -6.16 17.85
N PRO A 91 -5.49 -4.97 17.99
CA PRO A 91 -6.06 -4.53 19.25
C PRO A 91 -7.44 -5.16 19.45
N LYS A 92 -7.92 -5.20 20.69
CA LYS A 92 -9.28 -5.71 20.99
C LYS A 92 -10.39 -4.86 20.35
N ARG A 93 -10.12 -3.58 20.10
CA ARG A 93 -11.05 -2.62 19.48
C ARG A 93 -10.26 -1.72 18.54
N VAL A 94 -10.85 -1.44 17.39
CA VAL A 94 -10.30 -0.52 16.39
C VAL A 94 -10.55 0.91 16.85
N SER A 95 -9.50 1.72 16.95
CA SER A 95 -9.63 3.13 17.33
C SER A 95 -10.20 3.97 16.18
N PRO A 96 -10.80 5.15 16.46
CA PRO A 96 -11.27 6.05 15.40
C PRO A 96 -10.17 6.44 14.40
N GLY A 97 -8.93 6.63 14.86
CA GLY A 97 -7.79 6.93 13.98
C GLY A 97 -7.44 5.77 13.04
N GLU A 98 -7.55 4.53 13.52
CA GLU A 98 -7.36 3.34 12.67
C GLU A 98 -8.46 3.22 11.62
N TRP A 99 -9.71 3.51 12.00
CA TRP A 99 -10.82 3.58 11.06
C TRP A 99 -10.57 4.61 9.95
N VAL A 100 -10.00 5.77 10.27
CA VAL A 100 -9.63 6.78 9.25
C VAL A 100 -8.62 6.20 8.26
N LEU A 101 -7.61 5.44 8.73
CA LEU A 101 -6.64 4.81 7.83
C LEU A 101 -7.31 3.78 6.90
N PHE A 102 -8.19 2.93 7.43
CA PHE A 102 -8.94 1.97 6.61
C PHE A 102 -9.84 2.67 5.60
N VAL A 103 -10.69 3.60 6.03
CA VAL A 103 -11.63 4.32 5.16
C VAL A 103 -10.88 5.07 4.07
N THR A 104 -9.81 5.78 4.41
CA THR A 104 -8.95 6.48 3.43
C THR A 104 -8.41 5.49 2.40
N SER A 105 -7.96 4.32 2.84
CA SER A 105 -7.43 3.31 1.92
C SER A 105 -8.50 2.78 0.97
N PHE A 106 -9.71 2.50 1.46
CA PHE A 106 -10.83 2.08 0.61
C PHE A 106 -11.21 3.17 -0.38
N VAL A 107 -11.34 4.42 0.06
CA VAL A 107 -11.69 5.56 -0.80
C VAL A 107 -10.65 5.74 -1.91
N MET A 108 -9.35 5.72 -1.58
CA MET A 108 -8.29 5.85 -2.58
C MET A 108 -8.31 4.72 -3.62
N ASN A 109 -8.55 3.47 -3.18
CA ASN A 109 -8.62 2.34 -4.11
C ASN A 109 -9.89 2.38 -4.97
N ILE A 110 -11.06 2.72 -4.41
CA ILE A 110 -12.31 2.91 -5.18
C ILE A 110 -12.12 4.01 -6.23
N TYR A 111 -11.52 5.13 -5.83
CA TYR A 111 -11.25 6.25 -6.73
C TYR A 111 -10.27 5.87 -7.84
N ALA A 112 -9.19 5.14 -7.53
CA ALA A 112 -8.26 4.63 -8.53
C ALA A 112 -8.91 3.63 -9.49
N THR A 113 -9.76 2.74 -9.00
CA THR A 113 -10.56 1.82 -9.84
C THR A 113 -11.50 2.59 -10.75
N TRP A 114 -12.17 3.62 -10.24
CA TRP A 114 -13.02 4.48 -11.06
C TRP A 114 -12.22 5.18 -12.16
N LEU A 115 -11.06 5.77 -11.84
CA LEU A 115 -10.17 6.38 -12.82
C LEU A 115 -9.74 5.39 -13.90
N PHE A 116 -9.37 4.17 -13.52
CA PHE A 116 -8.90 3.15 -14.45
C PHE A 116 -9.98 2.73 -15.46
N HIS A 117 -11.21 2.54 -15.01
CA HIS A 117 -12.30 2.06 -15.87
C HIS A 117 -12.98 3.17 -16.68
N TRP A 118 -13.11 4.37 -16.12
CA TRP A 118 -14.00 5.42 -16.64
C TRP A 118 -13.27 6.65 -17.17
N THR A 119 -11.94 6.66 -17.15
CA THR A 119 -11.13 7.76 -17.69
C THR A 119 -9.93 7.23 -18.48
N ASP A 120 -9.21 8.13 -19.15
CA ASP A 120 -7.99 7.79 -19.90
C ASP A 120 -6.70 8.11 -19.13
N TYR A 121 -6.81 8.61 -17.89
CA TYR A 121 -5.64 9.01 -17.09
C TYR A 121 -4.73 7.85 -16.66
N LEU A 122 -5.27 6.63 -16.67
CA LEU A 122 -4.61 5.41 -16.22
C LEU A 122 -4.51 4.37 -17.35
N LYS A 123 -4.69 4.78 -18.61
CA LYS A 123 -4.46 3.94 -19.79
C LYS A 123 -3.13 4.34 -20.46
N PRO A 124 -2.43 3.41 -21.14
CA PRO A 124 -1.20 3.70 -21.87
C PRO A 124 -1.38 4.72 -22.99
#